data_AF-A0AAV5XUY8-F1
#
_entry.id   AF-A0AAV5XUY8-F1
#
_cell.length_a   1.000
_cell.length_b   1.000
_cell.length_c   1.000
_cell.angle_alpha   90.00
_cell.angle_beta   90.00
_cell.angle_gamma   90.00
#
_symmetry.space_group_name_H-M   'P 1'
#
loop_
_entity.id
_entity.type
_entity.pdbx_description
1 polymer ?
#
loop_
_entity_poly.entity_id
_entity_poly.type
_entity_poly.pdbx_seq_one_letter_code
_entity_poly.pdbx_strand_id
1 'polypeptide(L)'
;MSLGFTESLQQNRFIVVSADPDTRRVRLRSAADVCRDLSCGDGTIVVTEDGRGDDLKALNAGDIVRVTSTPGRPPEIVVVRRVWDELSSPEF
;
A
#
# COMPACT_ATOMS: atom_id res chain seq x y z
N MET A 1 30.41 0.81 -7.07
CA MET A 1 29.79 0.75 -5.73
C MET A 1 28.30 0.99 -5.88
N SER A 2 27.54 -0.08 -6.04
CA SER A 2 26.09 -0.10 -6.27
C SER A 2 25.34 0.02 -4.95
N LEU A 3 25.35 1.22 -4.35
CA LEU A 3 24.44 1.60 -3.27
C LEU A 3 23.26 2.33 -3.91
N GLY A 4 22.04 1.83 -3.71
CA GLY A 4 20.87 2.71 -3.82
C GLY A 4 19.54 2.06 -4.18
N PHE A 5 19.49 1.02 -5.01
CA PHE A 5 18.18 0.54 -5.47
C PHE A 5 17.37 -0.15 -4.37
N THR A 6 18.00 -0.90 -3.47
CA THR A 6 17.31 -1.68 -2.43
C THR A 6 16.80 -0.82 -1.28
N GLU A 7 17.53 0.23 -0.89
CA GLU A 7 17.13 1.12 0.20
C GLU A 7 15.98 2.06 -0.21
N SER A 8 16.01 2.60 -1.44
CA SER A 8 14.89 3.39 -1.97
C SER A 8 13.62 2.55 -2.14
N LEU A 9 13.75 1.25 -2.40
CA LEU A 9 12.62 0.31 -2.50
C LEU A 9 12.03 -0.08 -1.14
N GLN A 10 12.80 -0.01 -0.05
CA GLN A 10 12.31 -0.25 1.31
C GLN A 10 11.66 1.00 1.91
N GLN A 11 12.19 2.19 1.65
CA GLN A 11 11.72 3.42 2.32
C GLN A 11 10.29 3.83 1.99
N ASN A 12 9.69 3.25 0.94
CA ASN A 12 8.35 3.62 0.51
C ASN A 12 7.31 2.51 0.70
N ARG A 13 7.62 1.51 1.55
CA ARG A 13 6.68 0.46 1.95
C ARG A 13 5.97 0.86 3.23
N PHE A 14 4.66 0.63 3.24
CA PHE A 14 3.79 0.91 4.35
C PHE A 14 2.90 -0.29 4.62
N ILE A 15 2.58 -0.52 5.89
CA ILE A 15 1.62 -1.54 6.31
C ILE A 15 0.27 -0.85 6.44
N VAL A 16 -0.76 -1.39 5.81
CA VAL A 16 -2.14 -0.92 6.00
C VAL A 16 -2.57 -1.29 7.42
N VAL A 17 -2.90 -0.29 8.22
CA VAL A 17 -3.44 -0.49 9.57
C VAL A 17 -4.95 -0.61 9.50
N SER A 18 -5.58 0.25 8.70
CA SER A 18 -7.02 0.25 8.46
C SER A 18 -7.32 0.97 7.15
N ALA A 19 -8.30 0.49 6.39
CA ALA A 19 -8.84 1.18 5.23
C ALA A 19 -10.34 1.41 5.47
N ASP A 20 -10.77 2.66 5.28
CA ASP A 20 -12.15 3.09 5.44
C ASP A 20 -12.65 3.61 4.07
N PRO A 21 -13.40 2.78 3.32
CA PRO A 21 -13.85 3.13 1.98
C PRO A 21 -14.95 4.20 2.01
N ASP A 22 -15.77 4.25 3.06
CA ASP A 22 -16.87 5.21 3.22
C ASP A 22 -16.35 6.65 3.38
N THR A 23 -15.28 6.84 4.15
CA THR A 23 -14.63 8.14 4.34
C THR A 23 -13.43 8.38 3.42
N ARG A 24 -13.12 7.40 2.56
CA ARG A 24 -11.95 7.36 1.67
C ARG A 24 -10.63 7.63 2.40
N ARG A 25 -10.45 7.03 3.58
CA ARG A 25 -9.23 7.18 4.38
C ARG A 25 -8.51 5.86 4.51
N VAL A 26 -7.20 5.90 4.40
CA VAL A 26 -6.36 4.74 4.72
C VAL A 26 -5.30 5.15 5.72
N ARG A 27 -5.20 4.35 6.79
CA ARG A 27 -4.17 4.51 7.80
C ARG A 27 -3.03 3.56 7.48
N LEU A 28 -1.85 4.12 7.33
CA LEU A 28 -0.63 3.41 6.97
C LEU A 28 0.40 3.53 8.08
N ARG A 29 1.15 2.46 8.35
CA ARG A 29 2.30 2.45 9.27
C ARG A 29 3.57 2.32 8.46
N SER A 30 4.52 3.23 8.67
CA SER A 30 5.85 3.14 8.06
C SER A 30 6.74 2.15 8.83
N ALA A 31 7.89 1.78 8.25
CA ALA A 31 8.89 0.96 8.93
C ALA A 31 9.45 1.59 10.22
N ALA A 32 9.37 2.92 10.37
CA ALA A 32 9.77 3.65 11.57
C ALA A 32 8.67 3.71 12.64
N ASP A 33 7.63 2.86 12.52
CA ASP A 33 6.48 2.81 13.42
C ASP A 33 5.56 4.04 13.40
N VAL A 34 5.77 4.95 12.46
CA VAL A 34 4.98 6.18 12.36
C VAL A 34 3.71 5.89 11.56
N CYS A 35 2.56 6.14 12.19
CA CYS A 35 1.26 6.08 11.53
C CYS A 35 1.01 7.37 10.74
N ARG A 36 0.59 7.23 9.48
CA ARG A 36 0.19 8.30 8.58
C ARG A 36 -1.21 8.03 8.06
N ASP A 37 -2.08 9.01 8.18
CA ASP A 37 -3.40 8.98 7.57
C ASP A 37 -3.30 9.55 6.15
N LEU A 38 -3.83 8.82 5.17
CA LEU A 38 -3.94 9.25 3.79
C LEU A 38 -5.40 9.38 3.44
N SER A 39 -5.84 10.62 3.21
CA SER A 39 -7.12 10.89 2.56
C SER A 39 -6.97 10.65 1.07
N CYS A 40 -7.69 9.66 0.55
CA CYS A 40 -7.76 9.35 -0.87
C CYS A 40 -8.80 10.27 -1.51
N GLY A 41 -8.36 11.23 -2.33
CA GLY A 41 -9.27 12.08 -3.11
C GLY A 41 -9.88 11.33 -4.30
N ASP A 42 -10.74 11.99 -5.09
CA ASP A 42 -11.41 11.47 -6.31
C ASP A 42 -10.47 11.03 -7.46
N GLY A 43 -9.19 10.78 -7.19
CA GLY A 43 -8.25 10.24 -8.16
C GLY A 43 -7.31 9.17 -7.62
N THR A 44 -7.33 8.81 -6.34
CA THR A 44 -6.39 7.81 -5.82
C THR A 44 -6.63 6.44 -6.45
N ILE A 45 -5.59 5.85 -7.03
CA ILE A 45 -5.69 4.55 -7.72
C ILE A 45 -5.05 3.48 -6.83
N VAL A 46 -5.81 2.44 -6.50
CA VAL A 46 -5.32 1.22 -5.88
C VAL A 46 -4.92 0.24 -6.98
N VAL A 47 -3.66 -0.19 -6.95
CA VAL A 47 -3.12 -1.17 -7.88
C VAL A 47 -2.89 -2.46 -7.13
N THR A 48 -3.57 -3.51 -7.54
CA THR A 48 -3.47 -4.87 -7.00
C THR A 48 -3.00 -5.83 -8.08
N GLU A 49 -2.67 -7.07 -7.72
CA GLU A 49 -2.35 -8.12 -8.71
C GLU A 49 -3.53 -8.44 -9.63
N ASP A 50 -4.76 -8.28 -9.15
CA ASP A 50 -5.99 -8.54 -9.91
C ASP A 50 -6.34 -7.38 -10.88
N GLY A 51 -5.73 -6.20 -10.69
CA GLY A 51 -5.94 -5.05 -11.55
C GLY A 51 -5.80 -3.69 -10.86
N ARG A 52 -6.06 -2.62 -11.63
CA ARG A 52 -6.10 -1.23 -11.15
C ARG A 52 -7.55 -0.81 -10.93
N GLY A 53 -7.86 -0.24 -9.78
CA GLY A 53 -9.18 0.31 -9.46
C GLY A 53 -9.09 1.43 -8.42
N ASP A 54 -10.15 2.19 -8.23
CA ASP A 54 -10.25 3.25 -7.22
C ASP A 54 -10.76 2.74 -5.86
N ASP A 55 -11.08 1.45 -5.77
CA ASP A 55 -11.79 0.92 -4.61
C ASP A 55 -10.84 0.50 -3.47
N LEU A 56 -10.88 1.27 -2.37
CA LEU A 56 -10.12 0.99 -1.15
C LEU A 56 -10.56 -0.30 -0.43
N LYS A 57 -11.72 -0.89 -0.75
CA LYS A 57 -12.15 -2.19 -0.20
C LYS A 57 -11.21 -3.31 -0.65
N ALA A 58 -10.42 -3.09 -1.69
CA ALA A 58 -9.39 -4.02 -2.10
C ALA A 58 -8.17 -4.05 -1.15
N LEU A 59 -8.06 -3.13 -0.18
CA LEU A 59 -6.99 -3.08 0.81
C LEU A 59 -7.44 -3.72 2.12
N ASN A 60 -6.60 -4.60 2.67
CA ASN A 60 -6.84 -5.22 3.97
C ASN A 60 -5.84 -4.74 5.01
N ALA A 61 -6.24 -4.73 6.28
CA ALA A 61 -5.32 -4.50 7.38
C ALA A 61 -4.23 -5.58 7.38
N GLY A 62 -2.97 -5.16 7.48
CA GLY A 62 -1.77 -6.00 7.35
C GLY A 62 -1.18 -6.04 5.95
N ASP A 63 -1.90 -5.60 4.90
CA ASP A 63 -1.34 -5.54 3.55
C ASP A 63 -0.14 -4.58 3.51
N ILE A 64 0.89 -4.95 2.77
CA ILE A 64 2.04 -4.09 2.52
C ILE A 64 1.83 -3.39 1.19
N VAL A 65 1.72 -2.08 1.25
CA VAL A 65 1.52 -1.21 0.09
C VAL A 65 2.71 -0.30 -0.11
N ARG A 66 2.87 0.18 -1.34
CA ARG A 66 3.78 1.24 -1.71
C ARG A 66 2.97 2.41 -2.26
N VAL A 67 3.16 3.58 -1.68
CA VAL A 67 2.48 4.80 -2.13
C VAL A 67 3.41 5.55 -3.08
N THR A 68 3.04 5.65 -4.34
CA THR A 68 3.80 6.42 -5.33
C THR A 68 3.02 7.67 -5.71
N SER A 69 3.68 8.83 -5.59
CA SER A 69 3.16 10.10 -6.06
C SER A 69 4.04 10.58 -7.21
N THR A 70 3.52 10.51 -8.44
CA THR A 70 4.22 11.03 -9.61
C THR A 70 3.64 12.39 -9.98
N PRO A 71 4.47 13.44 -10.16
CA PRO A 71 3.97 14.75 -10.57
C PRO A 71 3.19 14.65 -11.89
N GLY A 72 1.96 15.17 -11.90
CA GLY A 72 1.05 15.07 -13.05
C GLY A 72 0.20 13.79 -13.11
N ARG A 73 0.32 12.88 -12.13
CA ARG A 73 -0.61 11.74 -11.93
C ARG A 73 -1.21 11.77 -10.53
N PRO A 74 -2.42 11.21 -10.36
CA PRO A 74 -2.92 10.96 -9.03
C PRO A 74 -2.00 10.00 -8.25
N PRO A 75 -2.03 10.05 -6.90
CA PRO A 75 -1.29 9.11 -6.08
C PRO A 75 -1.78 7.67 -6.32
N GLU A 76 -0.83 6.75 -6.44
CA GLU A 76 -1.08 5.32 -6.64
C GLU A 76 -0.67 4.54 -5.39
N ILE A 77 -1.60 3.74 -4.87
CA ILE A 77 -1.36 2.80 -3.78
C ILE A 77 -1.17 1.42 -4.41
N VAL A 78 0.07 0.97 -4.51
CA VAL A 78 0.42 -0.31 -5.11
C VAL A 78 0.54 -1.35 -4.01
N VAL A 79 -0.32 -2.37 -4.02
CA VAL A 79 -0.20 -3.52 -3.13
C VAL A 79 1.02 -4.34 -3.57
N VAL A 80 1.99 -4.45 -2.67
CA VAL A 80 3.24 -5.18 -2.93
C VAL A 80 3.19 -6.57 -2.31
N ARG A 81 2.44 -6.74 -1.21
CA ARG A 81 2.27 -8.03 -0.53
C ARG A 81 0.96 -8.03 0.25
N ARG A 82 0.22 -9.14 0.17
CA ARG A 82 -1.04 -9.36 0.88
C ARG A 82 -0.79 -9.99 2.25
N VAL A 83 -1.58 -9.62 3.26
CA VAL A 83 -1.52 -10.24 4.59
C VAL A 83 -1.89 -11.73 4.56
N TRP A 84 -2.79 -12.12 3.66
CA TRP A 84 -3.34 -13.48 3.53
C TRP A 84 -2.35 -14.49 2.93
N ASP A 85 -1.27 -14.00 2.32
CA ASP A 85 -0.23 -14.84 1.72
C ASP A 85 0.58 -15.62 2.79
N GLU A 86 0.58 -15.17 4.05
CA GLU A 86 1.25 -15.90 5.16
C GLU A 86 0.40 -17.03 5.78
N LEU A 87 -0.89 -17.15 5.43
CA LEU A 87 -1.74 -18.26 5.88
C LEU A 87 -1.83 -19.41 4.88
N SER A 88 -1.24 -19.25 3.70
CA SER A 88 -1.17 -20.26 2.65
C SER A 88 0.25 -20.80 2.51
N SER A 89 0.89 -21.17 3.63
CA SER A 89 1.99 -22.14 3.56
C SER A 89 1.37 -23.53 3.73
N PRO A 90 1.01 -24.24 2.64
CA PRO A 90 0.77 -25.65 2.78
C PRO A 90 2.13 -26.29 3.06
N GLU A 91 2.36 -26.62 4.32
CA GLU A 91 3.32 -27.63 4.71
C GLU A 91 2.92 -28.96 4.04
N PHE A 92 3.62 -29.34 2.98
CA PHE A 92 3.60 -30.69 2.41
C PHE A 92 5.03 -31.24 2.39
#